data_AF-A0A6L5G1G7-F1
#
_entry.id   AF-A0A6L5G1G7-F1
#
_cell.length_a   1.000
_cell.length_b   1.000
_cell.length_c   1.000
_cell.angle_alpha   90.00
_cell.angle_beta   90.00
_cell.angle_gamma   90.00
#
_symmetry.space_group_name_H-M   'P 1'
#
loop_
_entity.id
_entity.type
_entity.pdbx_description
1 polymer ?
#
loop_
_entity_poly.entity_id
_entity_poly.type
_entity_poly.pdbx_seq_one_letter_code
_entity_poly.pdbx_strand_id
1 'polypeptide(L)'
;MRASRGTETKRPYVQRKRAEGAAETRERIARAAAELHEAVGPAATTISAVADRAGVQRVTVYRHFPDEAALFRACQSHYLSVHPPPEATW
;
A
#
# COMPACT_ATOMS: atom_id res chain seq x y z
N MET A 1 19.73 46.82 -10.70
CA MET A 1 18.86 45.74 -11.22
C MET A 1 19.58 44.41 -11.07
N ARG A 2 19.13 43.52 -10.18
CA ARG A 2 19.71 42.17 -10.01
C ARG A 2 18.63 41.14 -10.29
N ALA A 3 18.92 40.24 -11.23
CA ALA A 3 18.00 39.29 -11.82
C ALA A 3 17.40 38.33 -10.80
N SER A 4 16.07 38.17 -10.89
CA SER A 4 15.26 37.19 -10.18
C SER A 4 15.69 35.78 -10.56
N ARG A 5 16.09 34.95 -9.58
CA ARG A 5 16.26 33.51 -9.78
C ARG A 5 14.89 32.89 -10.04
N GLY A 6 14.68 32.38 -11.24
CA GLY A 6 13.47 31.66 -11.63
C GLY A 6 13.23 30.49 -10.69
N THR A 7 12.03 30.43 -10.12
CA THR A 7 11.54 29.26 -9.40
C THR A 7 11.32 28.15 -10.42
N GLU A 8 12.25 27.20 -10.44
CA GLU A 8 12.20 26.03 -11.32
C GLU A 8 10.88 25.28 -11.09
N THR A 9 9.97 25.42 -12.05
CA THR A 9 8.64 24.81 -12.05
C THR A 9 8.75 23.31 -12.39
N LYS A 10 9.54 22.55 -11.63
CA LYS A 10 9.57 21.07 -11.66
C LYS A 10 8.32 20.56 -10.92
N ARG A 11 7.14 20.84 -11.47
CA ARG A 11 6.32 20.01 -12.39
C ARG A 11 5.33 19.16 -11.58
N PRO A 12 4.10 19.65 -11.34
CA PRO A 12 3.04 18.91 -10.64
C PRO A 12 2.75 17.52 -11.24
N TYR A 13 3.01 17.33 -12.54
CA TYR A 13 2.95 16.00 -13.19
C TYR A 13 3.87 14.95 -12.55
N VAL A 14 5.12 15.31 -12.21
CA VAL A 14 6.08 14.37 -11.61
C VAL A 14 5.66 13.99 -10.19
N GLN A 15 5.11 14.93 -9.42
CA GLN A 15 4.58 14.66 -8.08
C GLN A 15 3.36 13.72 -8.16
N ARG A 16 2.43 13.95 -9.09
CA ARG A 16 1.29 13.05 -9.34
C ARG A 16 1.74 11.65 -9.71
N LYS A 17 2.65 11.50 -10.67
CA LYS A 17 3.21 10.20 -11.08
C LYS A 17 3.85 9.43 -9.92
N ARG A 18 4.57 10.11 -9.02
CA ARG A 18 5.13 9.47 -7.81
C ARG A 18 4.05 9.06 -6.82
N ALA A 19 3.03 9.89 -6.62
CA ALA A 19 1.91 9.57 -5.73
C ALA A 19 1.11 8.36 -6.27
N GLU A 20 0.86 8.31 -7.57
CA GLU A 20 0.24 7.16 -8.26
C GLU A 20 1.05 5.88 -8.04
N GLY A 21 2.36 5.89 -8.29
CA GLY A 21 3.21 4.71 -8.07
C GLY A 21 3.28 4.29 -6.61
N ALA A 22 3.22 5.23 -5.67
CA ALA A 22 3.16 4.93 -4.25
C ALA A 22 1.83 4.29 -3.84
N ALA A 23 0.72 4.74 -4.43
CA ALA A 23 -0.61 4.14 -4.22
C ALA A 23 -0.68 2.72 -4.79
N GLU A 24 -0.20 2.50 -6.01
CA GLU A 24 -0.15 1.17 -6.63
C GLU A 24 0.69 0.19 -5.80
N THR A 25 1.85 0.64 -5.30
CA THR A 25 2.70 -0.17 -4.42
C THR A 25 1.98 -0.52 -3.12
N ARG A 26 1.26 0.45 -2.54
CA ARG A 26 0.48 0.25 -1.32
C ARG A 26 -0.64 -0.78 -1.54
N GLU A 27 -1.33 -0.74 -2.67
CA GLU A 27 -2.38 -1.70 -3.03
C GLU A 27 -1.81 -3.11 -3.24
N ARG A 28 -0.68 -3.24 -3.94
CA ARG A 28 0.00 -4.54 -4.14
C ARG A 28 0.34 -5.21 -2.82
N ILE A 29 0.86 -4.44 -1.87
CA ILE A 29 1.21 -4.94 -0.54
C ILE A 29 -0.04 -5.34 0.26
N ALA A 30 -1.10 -4.52 0.22
CA ALA A 30 -2.35 -4.83 0.92
C ALA A 30 -3.02 -6.10 0.38
N ARG A 31 -3.05 -6.26 -0.94
CA ARG A 31 -3.53 -7.48 -1.60
C ARG A 31 -2.71 -8.71 -1.21
N ALA A 32 -1.38 -8.63 -1.28
CA ALA A 32 -0.51 -9.74 -0.90
C ALA A 32 -0.71 -10.16 0.57
N ALA A 33 -0.95 -9.20 1.47
CA ALA A 33 -1.28 -9.49 2.85
C ALA A 33 -2.62 -10.24 2.97
N ALA A 34 -3.67 -9.78 2.30
CA ALA A 34 -4.99 -10.43 2.32
C ALA A 34 -4.93 -11.88 1.82
N GLU A 35 -4.28 -12.09 0.67
CA GLU A 35 -4.12 -13.43 0.09
C GLU A 35 -3.33 -14.39 1.02
N LEU A 36 -2.33 -13.88 1.76
CA LEU A 36 -1.61 -14.68 2.75
C LEU A 36 -2.47 -14.95 4.01
N HIS A 37 -3.25 -13.98 4.45
CA HIS A 37 -4.16 -14.15 5.59
C HIS A 37 -5.21 -15.21 5.29
N GLU A 38 -5.74 -15.26 4.06
CA GLU A 38 -6.65 -16.31 3.61
C GLU A 38 -5.96 -17.67 3.52
N ALA A 39 -4.71 -17.73 3.05
CA ALA A 39 -4.02 -18.99 2.81
C ALA A 39 -3.47 -19.65 4.09
N VAL A 40 -2.87 -18.87 5.00
CA VAL A 40 -2.15 -19.39 6.19
C VAL A 40 -2.58 -18.75 7.51
N GLY A 41 -3.50 -17.78 7.46
CA GLY A 41 -3.93 -17.03 8.63
C GLY A 41 -3.03 -15.83 8.96
N PRO A 42 -3.56 -14.81 9.66
CA PRO A 42 -2.80 -13.62 10.05
C PRO A 42 -1.59 -13.94 10.93
N ALA A 43 -1.74 -14.85 11.90
CA ALA A 43 -0.70 -15.19 12.87
C ALA A 43 0.53 -15.87 12.25
N ALA A 44 0.38 -16.55 11.11
CA ALA A 44 1.47 -17.18 10.39
C ALA A 44 2.03 -16.30 9.25
N THR A 45 1.41 -15.15 8.99
CA THR A 45 1.83 -14.24 7.91
C THR A 45 3.01 -13.37 8.39
N THR A 46 4.11 -13.39 7.65
CA THR A 46 5.29 -12.57 7.96
C THR A 46 5.45 -11.41 6.98
N ILE A 47 6.05 -10.30 7.42
CA ILE A 47 6.35 -9.16 6.54
C ILE A 47 7.25 -9.55 5.36
N SER A 48 8.15 -10.51 5.54
CA SER A 48 9.00 -11.01 4.45
C SER A 48 8.16 -11.74 3.40
N ALA A 49 7.27 -12.65 3.80
CA ALA A 49 6.36 -13.32 2.87
C ALA A 49 5.44 -12.34 2.12
N VAL A 50 4.95 -11.31 2.81
CA VAL A 50 4.16 -10.23 2.18
C VAL A 50 5.00 -9.48 1.15
N ALA A 51 6.24 -9.11 1.49
CA ALA A 51 7.14 -8.40 0.60
C ALA A 51 7.45 -9.22 -0.67
N ASP A 52 7.79 -10.50 -0.48
CA ASP A 52 8.10 -11.43 -1.56
C ASP A 52 6.90 -11.59 -2.51
N ARG A 53 5.71 -11.84 -1.95
CA ARG A 53 4.47 -11.97 -2.72
C ARG A 53 4.07 -10.68 -3.43
N ALA A 54 4.27 -9.53 -2.79
CA ALA A 54 3.99 -8.23 -3.39
C ALA A 54 5.05 -7.83 -4.43
N GLY A 55 6.18 -8.54 -4.55
CA GLY A 55 7.28 -8.21 -5.44
C GLY A 55 7.98 -6.91 -5.06
N VAL A 56 8.17 -6.66 -3.76
CA VAL A 56 8.85 -5.49 -3.20
C VAL A 56 9.87 -5.90 -2.13
N GLN A 57 10.75 -4.98 -1.76
CA GLN A 57 11.66 -5.22 -0.63
C GLN A 57 10.93 -5.05 0.71
N ARG A 58 11.37 -5.76 1.74
CA ARG A 58 10.86 -5.61 3.12
C ARG A 58 10.89 -4.16 3.63
N VAL A 59 11.95 -3.40 3.32
CA VAL A 59 12.04 -1.97 3.66
C VAL A 59 10.97 -1.13 2.98
N THR A 60 10.54 -1.49 1.77
CA THR A 60 9.45 -0.81 1.07
C THR A 60 8.14 -1.04 1.80
N VAL A 61 7.89 -2.24 2.33
CA VAL A 61 6.70 -2.51 3.15
C VAL A 61 6.65 -1.55 4.34
N TYR A 62 7.74 -1.44 5.10
CA TYR A 62 7.80 -0.51 6.25
C TYR A 62 7.68 0.97 5.87
N ARG A 63 8.14 1.38 4.68
CA ARG A 63 7.96 2.76 4.20
C ARG A 63 6.49 3.10 3.93
N HIS A 64 5.70 2.13 3.46
CA HIS A 64 4.27 2.33 3.22
C HIS A 64 3.43 2.06 4.47
N PHE A 65 3.87 1.15 5.34
CA PHE A 65 3.17 0.69 6.52
C PHE A 65 4.13 0.71 7.71
N PRO A 66 4.16 1.81 8.49
CA PRO A 66 5.14 1.98 9.56
C PRO A 66 4.94 0.98 10.71
N ASP A 67 3.74 0.43 10.85
CA ASP A 67 3.38 -0.55 11.86
C ASP A 67 2.45 -1.64 11.29
N GLU A 68 2.36 -2.76 12.02
CA GLU A 68 1.56 -3.92 11.63
C GLU A 68 0.06 -3.59 11.57
N ALA A 69 -0.42 -2.70 12.44
CA ALA A 69 -1.82 -2.29 12.44
C ALA A 69 -2.19 -1.50 11.17
N ALA A 70 -1.27 -0.69 10.63
CA ALA A 70 -1.45 0.04 9.38
C ALA A 70 -1.53 -0.92 8.18
N LEU A 71 -0.71 -1.96 8.17
CA LEU A 71 -0.79 -3.03 7.17
C LEU A 71 -2.12 -3.79 7.30
N PHE A 72 -2.49 -4.18 8.52
CA PHE A 72 -3.72 -4.92 8.80
C PHE A 72 -4.98 -4.15 8.38
N ARG A 73 -5.07 -2.84 8.67
CA ARG A 73 -6.18 -2.00 8.20
C ARG A 73 -6.28 -1.95 6.67
N ALA A 74 -5.16 -1.86 5.97
CA ALA A 74 -5.16 -1.84 4.51
C ALA A 74 -5.53 -3.21 3.92
N CYS A 75 -5.01 -4.29 4.50
CA CYS A 75 -5.42 -5.65 4.19
C CYS A 75 -6.93 -5.84 4.36
N GLN A 76 -7.48 -5.43 5.51
CA GLN A 76 -8.91 -5.56 5.81
C GLN A 76 -9.77 -4.71 4.86
N SER A 77 -9.35 -3.48 4.55
CA SER A 77 -10.02 -2.63 3.56
C SER A 77 -10.03 -3.29 2.17
N HIS A 78 -8.91 -3.88 1.74
CA HIS A 78 -8.85 -4.63 0.49
C HIS A 78 -9.78 -5.86 0.52
N TYR A 79 -9.72 -6.66 1.58
CA TYR A 79 -10.55 -7.85 1.74
C TYR A 79 -12.04 -7.51 1.67
N LEU A 80 -12.50 -6.49 2.40
CA LEU A 80 -13.91 -6.06 2.39
C LEU A 80 -14.35 -5.50 1.03
N SER A 81 -13.45 -4.93 0.25
CA SER A 81 -13.74 -4.49 -1.12
C SER A 81 -13.94 -5.67 -2.08
N VAL A 82 -13.29 -6.80 -1.83
CA VAL A 82 -13.41 -8.02 -2.65
C VAL A 82 -14.54 -8.91 -2.13
N HIS A 83 -14.75 -8.92 -0.82
CA HIS A 83 -15.75 -9.69 -0.08
C HIS A 83 -16.67 -8.74 0.68
N PRO A 84 -17.65 -8.11 0.01
CA PRO A 84 -18.61 -7.28 0.71
C PRO A 84 -19.37 -8.13 1.74
N PRO A 85 -19.65 -7.56 2.94
CA PRO A 85 -20.47 -8.26 3.92
C PRO A 85 -21.82 -8.64 3.30
N PRO A 86 -22.38 -9.80 3.65
CA PRO A 86 -23.72 -10.16 3.17
C PRO A 86 -24.69 -9.03 3.54
N GLU A 87 -25.60 -8.70 2.63
CA GLU A 87 -26.67 -7.76 2.97
C GLU A 87 -27.40 -8.30 4.20
N ALA A 88 -27.44 -7.49 5.25
CA ALA A 88 -28.01 -7.89 6.53
C ALA A 88 -29.53 -7.90 6.39
N THR A 89 -30.11 -9.04 6.01
CA THR A 89 -31.55 -9.24 5.82
C THR A 89 -32.26 -9.64 7.11
N TRP A 90 -32.01 -8.94 8.22
CA TRP A 90 -32.68 -9.21 9.50
C TRP A 90 -34.06 -8.55 9.61
#